data_AF-A0A521H3I7-F1
#
_entry.id   AF-A0A521H3I7-F1
#
_cell.length_a   1.000
_cell.length_b   1.000
_cell.length_c   1.000
_cell.angle_alpha   90.00
_cell.angle_beta   90.00
_cell.angle_gamma   90.00
#
_symmetry.space_group_name_H-M   'P 1'
#
loop_
_entity.id
_entity.type
_entity.pdbx_description
1 polymer ?
#
loop_
_entity_poly.entity_id
_entity_poly.type
_entity_poly.pdbx_seq_one_letter_code
_entity_poly.pdbx_strand_id
1 'polypeptide(L)'
;MKTPQSSFHMGKRCIIMQLSYLNPTLPIFIDDDSGIGGHCLLFTHGSWNSQLEGFPVKFAPIHLGKKVWLPWRVFIMPGVTVGDNVVVGANSMLNSDLPSNCIAAGSPAKIIKENVPTQPAKNEKDKVLKNIFDEFFNYLRYEDFTCDVQAEDNGFIATIQGKRSGAIHYVLSPLMHIKGDSGSVVIFDSATPAILQEAIESGYGMAVSINNGMRIGSNASGEELLAFFSRYGVRFSRLD
;
A
#
# COMPACT_ATOMS: atom_id res chain seq x y z
N MET A 1 -4.09 30.44 -1.42
CA MET A 1 -4.63 31.39 -2.43
C MET A 1 -5.16 30.56 -3.59
N LYS A 2 -6.37 30.82 -4.09
CA LYS A 2 -6.90 30.06 -5.24
C LYS A 2 -6.51 30.80 -6.53
N THR A 3 -5.79 30.13 -7.41
CA THR A 3 -5.41 30.60 -8.75
C THR A 3 -6.12 29.75 -9.81
N PRO A 4 -6.16 30.19 -11.08
CA PRO A 4 -6.64 29.34 -12.18
C PRO A 4 -5.87 28.01 -12.33
N GLN A 5 -4.62 27.97 -11.86
CA GLN A 5 -3.75 26.79 -11.88
C GLN A 5 -3.89 25.92 -10.63
N SER A 6 -4.69 26.33 -9.63
CA SER A 6 -4.89 25.54 -8.41
C SER A 6 -5.61 24.23 -8.70
N SER A 7 -4.90 23.12 -8.62
CA SER A 7 -5.45 21.77 -8.80
C SER A 7 -4.84 20.76 -7.83
N PHE A 8 -5.58 19.68 -7.61
CA PHE A 8 -5.14 18.56 -6.80
C PHE A 8 -5.41 17.27 -7.58
N HIS A 9 -4.37 16.47 -7.78
CA HIS A 9 -4.44 15.20 -8.51
C HIS A 9 -3.98 14.08 -7.59
N MET A 10 -4.80 13.04 -7.46
CA MET A 10 -4.50 11.87 -6.64
C MET A 10 -4.74 10.60 -7.44
N GLY A 11 -3.73 9.75 -7.47
CA GLY A 11 -3.75 8.44 -8.09
C GLY A 11 -4.60 7.42 -7.33
N LYS A 12 -4.48 6.17 -7.74
CA LYS A 12 -5.18 5.03 -7.17
C LYS A 12 -4.49 4.55 -5.89
N ARG A 13 -5.27 4.06 -4.94
CA ARG A 13 -4.79 3.43 -3.68
C ARG A 13 -3.93 4.38 -2.82
N CYS A 14 -4.21 5.67 -2.90
CA CYS A 14 -3.60 6.67 -2.05
C CYS A 14 -4.42 6.91 -0.79
N ILE A 15 -3.75 7.42 0.26
CA ILE A 15 -4.40 7.83 1.50
C ILE A 15 -3.83 9.15 1.98
N ILE A 16 -4.69 10.02 2.52
CA ILE A 16 -4.30 11.22 3.26
C ILE A 16 -4.94 11.11 4.63
N MET A 17 -4.11 10.99 5.67
CA MET A 17 -4.56 10.82 7.05
C MET A 17 -4.91 12.17 7.70
N GLN A 18 -5.52 12.10 8.88
CA GLN A 18 -6.12 13.25 9.54
C GLN A 18 -5.15 14.41 9.77
N LEU A 19 -5.70 15.62 9.73
CA LEU A 19 -5.03 16.88 10.09
C LEU A 19 -3.87 17.28 9.16
N SER A 20 -3.70 16.59 8.03
CA SER A 20 -2.84 17.04 6.95
C SER A 20 -3.45 18.23 6.20
N TYR A 21 -2.62 19.20 5.87
CA TYR A 21 -3.04 20.43 5.19
C TYR A 21 -2.30 20.56 3.86
N LEU A 22 -3.05 20.50 2.77
CA LEU A 22 -2.56 20.64 1.41
C LEU A 22 -3.01 22.01 0.90
N ASN A 23 -2.06 22.83 0.46
CA ASN A 23 -2.32 24.15 -0.09
C ASN A 23 -1.92 24.21 -1.58
N PRO A 24 -2.81 23.81 -2.49
CA PRO A 24 -2.53 23.74 -3.93
C PRO A 24 -2.76 25.10 -4.61
N THR A 25 -2.03 26.13 -4.21
CA THR A 25 -2.02 27.41 -4.94
C THR A 25 -1.54 27.19 -6.40
N LEU A 26 -0.50 26.38 -6.57
CA LEU A 26 -0.18 25.63 -7.78
C LEU A 26 -0.46 24.13 -7.59
N PRO A 27 -0.44 23.31 -8.66
CA PRO A 27 -0.82 21.90 -8.59
C PRO A 27 -0.05 21.07 -7.55
N ILE A 28 -0.77 20.14 -6.90
CA ILE A 28 -0.17 19.04 -6.14
C ILE A 28 -0.55 17.74 -6.85
N PHE A 29 0.46 16.94 -7.21
CA PHE A 29 0.30 15.63 -7.81
C PHE A 29 0.75 14.55 -6.83
N ILE A 30 -0.08 13.54 -6.65
CA ILE A 30 0.20 12.34 -5.86
C ILE A 30 -0.09 11.13 -6.75
N ASP A 31 0.93 10.40 -7.17
CA ASP A 31 0.75 9.21 -8.00
C ASP A 31 0.30 7.99 -7.18
N ASP A 32 0.03 6.89 -7.87
CA ASP A 32 -0.51 5.65 -7.31
C ASP A 32 0.29 5.09 -6.12
N ASP A 33 -0.41 4.41 -5.21
CA ASP A 33 0.16 3.69 -4.06
C ASP A 33 0.91 4.58 -3.05
N SER A 34 0.70 5.90 -3.10
CA SER A 34 1.36 6.85 -2.21
C SER A 34 0.50 7.23 -1.01
N GLY A 35 1.13 7.37 0.15
CA GLY A 35 0.46 7.67 1.42
C GLY A 35 1.01 8.94 2.05
N ILE A 36 0.08 9.75 2.59
CA ILE A 36 0.36 10.91 3.40
C ILE A 36 -0.21 10.66 4.79
N GLY A 37 0.69 10.55 5.77
CA GLY A 37 0.40 10.42 7.19
C GLY A 37 -0.25 11.67 7.77
N GLY A 38 -0.54 11.64 9.07
CA GLY A 38 -1.25 12.74 9.73
C GLY A 38 -0.37 13.98 9.92
N HIS A 39 -0.98 15.16 9.95
CA HIS A 39 -0.30 16.44 10.17
C HIS A 39 0.80 16.79 9.14
N CYS A 40 0.74 16.24 7.94
CA CYS A 40 1.64 16.65 6.87
C CYS A 40 1.21 18.00 6.28
N LEU A 41 2.17 18.83 5.91
CA LEU A 41 1.96 20.19 5.44
C LEU A 41 2.60 20.34 4.05
N LEU A 42 1.78 20.47 3.02
CA LEU A 42 2.25 20.59 1.63
C LEU A 42 1.86 21.96 1.09
N PHE A 43 2.86 22.81 0.82
CA PHE A 43 2.63 24.17 0.34
C PHE A 43 3.28 24.40 -1.03
N THR A 44 2.49 24.78 -2.03
CA THR A 44 2.99 25.12 -3.37
C THR A 44 3.33 26.61 -3.54
N HIS A 45 3.34 27.35 -2.43
CA HIS A 45 3.75 28.76 -2.41
C HIS A 45 4.42 29.14 -1.08
N GLY A 46 5.26 30.16 -1.13
CA GLY A 46 5.86 30.83 0.02
C GLY A 46 6.13 32.29 -0.32
N SER A 47 5.38 33.20 0.30
CA SER A 47 5.45 34.64 0.06
C SER A 47 4.92 35.40 1.28
N TRP A 48 5.68 36.41 1.74
CA TRP A 48 5.19 37.36 2.75
C TRP A 48 5.76 38.75 2.51
N ASN A 49 7.10 38.87 2.56
CA ASN A 49 7.80 40.12 2.28
C ASN A 49 7.84 40.43 0.77
N SER A 50 8.05 41.72 0.46
CA SER A 50 8.06 42.23 -0.90
C SER A 50 9.19 41.61 -1.73
N GLN A 51 8.83 40.93 -2.83
CA GLN A 51 9.81 40.45 -3.80
C GLN A 51 10.52 41.62 -4.51
N LEU A 52 9.88 42.79 -4.59
CA LEU A 52 10.50 44.01 -5.14
C LEU A 52 11.66 44.52 -4.28
N GLU A 53 11.68 44.16 -2.99
CA GLU A 53 12.80 44.42 -2.07
C GLU A 53 13.87 43.32 -2.11
N GLY A 54 13.70 42.31 -2.96
CA GLY A 54 14.65 41.20 -3.10
C GLY A 54 14.41 40.01 -2.17
N PHE A 55 13.32 39.98 -1.41
CA PHE A 55 12.96 38.80 -0.60
C PHE A 55 12.55 37.61 -1.48
N PRO A 56 12.87 36.36 -1.07
CA PRO A 56 12.51 35.19 -1.85
C PRO A 56 10.99 34.95 -1.82
N VAL A 57 10.42 34.79 -3.01
CA VAL A 57 9.04 34.35 -3.21
C VAL A 57 9.07 33.15 -4.16
N LYS A 58 8.37 32.08 -3.80
CA LYS A 58 8.31 30.86 -4.63
C LYS A 58 6.87 30.42 -4.82
N PHE A 59 6.50 30.15 -6.07
CA PHE A 59 5.29 29.46 -6.47
C PHE A 59 5.72 28.31 -7.38
N ALA A 60 5.57 27.07 -6.92
CA ALA A 60 5.94 25.91 -7.73
C ALA A 60 5.10 24.68 -7.32
N PRO A 61 4.71 23.81 -8.27
CA PRO A 61 3.92 22.62 -7.99
C PRO A 61 4.69 21.64 -7.09
N ILE A 62 3.97 20.71 -6.46
CA ILE A 62 4.58 19.57 -5.75
C ILE A 62 4.21 18.30 -6.50
N HIS A 63 5.19 17.40 -6.66
CA HIS A 63 5.00 16.11 -7.29
C HIS A 63 5.47 15.00 -6.33
N LEU A 64 4.58 14.08 -5.99
CA LEU A 64 4.92 12.84 -5.31
C LEU A 64 4.71 11.69 -6.30
N GLY A 65 5.79 10.97 -6.61
CA GLY A 65 5.78 9.78 -7.44
C GLY A 65 5.02 8.61 -6.81
N LYS A 66 5.14 7.44 -7.42
CA LYS A 66 4.46 6.21 -6.99
C LYS A 66 5.12 5.63 -5.75
N LYS A 67 4.32 5.02 -4.88
CA LYS A 67 4.83 4.33 -3.66
C LYS A 67 5.68 5.25 -2.77
N VAL A 68 5.26 6.51 -2.66
CA VAL A 68 5.85 7.48 -1.73
C VAL A 68 5.14 7.38 -0.39
N TRP A 69 5.90 7.25 0.69
CA TRP A 69 5.36 7.32 2.05
C TRP A 69 5.87 8.56 2.77
N LEU A 70 4.94 9.47 3.08
CA LEU A 70 5.18 10.59 3.99
C LEU A 70 4.56 10.23 5.34
N PRO A 71 5.32 9.79 6.35
CA PRO A 71 4.79 9.57 7.69
C PRO A 71 4.45 10.91 8.35
N TRP A 72 4.04 10.83 9.61
CA TRP A 72 3.47 11.96 10.33
C TRP A 72 4.38 13.19 10.38
N ARG A 73 3.76 14.37 10.22
CA ARG A 73 4.39 15.69 10.40
C ARG A 73 5.48 16.03 9.38
N VAL A 74 5.38 15.52 8.14
CA VAL A 74 6.28 15.94 7.06
C VAL A 74 5.85 17.29 6.49
N PHE A 75 6.81 18.20 6.33
CA PHE A 75 6.63 19.50 5.66
C PHE A 75 7.26 19.46 4.27
N ILE A 76 6.52 19.87 3.24
CA ILE A 76 7.03 19.97 1.86
C ILE A 76 6.97 21.42 1.39
N MET A 77 8.14 21.94 1.02
CA MET A 77 8.31 23.27 0.46
C MET A 77 7.83 23.35 -1.01
N PRO A 78 7.54 24.56 -1.52
CA PRO A 78 7.11 24.73 -2.90
C PRO A 78 8.13 24.19 -3.90
N GLY A 79 7.66 23.50 -4.95
CA GLY A 79 8.50 23.04 -6.05
C GLY A 79 9.23 21.72 -5.83
N VAL A 80 8.98 21.01 -4.74
CA VAL A 80 9.64 19.73 -4.46
C VAL A 80 9.00 18.62 -5.29
N THR A 81 9.86 17.84 -5.95
CA THR A 81 9.55 16.58 -6.61
C THR A 81 10.16 15.42 -5.82
N VAL A 82 9.32 14.44 -5.47
CA VAL A 82 9.74 13.18 -4.84
C VAL A 82 9.57 12.07 -5.86
N GLY A 83 10.65 11.36 -6.18
CA GLY A 83 10.64 10.22 -7.09
C GLY A 83 9.85 9.00 -6.55
N ASP A 84 9.84 7.94 -7.33
CA ASP A 84 9.14 6.70 -7.00
C ASP A 84 9.85 5.93 -5.88
N ASN A 85 9.10 5.14 -5.10
CA ASN A 85 9.62 4.27 -4.04
C ASN A 85 10.42 5.03 -2.96
N VAL A 86 9.94 6.21 -2.56
CA VAL A 86 10.60 7.02 -1.54
C VAL A 86 9.89 6.94 -0.20
N VAL A 87 10.66 6.74 0.87
CA VAL A 87 10.15 6.89 2.24
C VAL A 87 10.80 8.12 2.88
N VAL A 88 9.97 9.03 3.38
CA VAL A 88 10.44 10.17 4.17
C VAL A 88 10.38 9.80 5.66
N GLY A 89 11.31 10.24 6.49
CA GLY A 89 11.23 10.08 7.95
C GLY A 89 10.17 11.01 8.57
N ALA A 90 9.55 10.60 9.68
CA ALA A 90 8.60 11.46 10.39
C ALA A 90 9.25 12.80 10.80
N ASN A 91 8.44 13.86 10.88
CA ASN A 91 8.90 15.20 11.27
C ASN A 91 9.99 15.81 10.36
N SER A 92 10.09 15.35 9.10
CA SER A 92 11.08 15.86 8.14
C SER A 92 10.59 17.09 7.38
N MET A 93 11.52 17.92 6.91
CA MET A 93 11.24 19.07 6.04
C MET A 93 11.95 18.89 4.69
N LEU A 94 11.19 18.77 3.60
CA LEU A 94 11.72 18.68 2.25
C LEU A 94 11.81 20.08 1.66
N ASN A 95 13.04 20.53 1.39
CA ASN A 95 13.33 21.79 0.69
C ASN A 95 14.02 21.59 -0.67
N SER A 96 14.21 20.34 -1.09
CA SER A 96 14.79 19.94 -2.37
C SER A 96 14.17 18.63 -2.83
N ASP A 97 14.36 18.32 -4.11
CA ASP A 97 13.89 17.08 -4.72
C ASP A 97 14.55 15.85 -4.08
N LEU A 98 13.84 14.72 -4.11
CA LEU A 98 14.37 13.42 -3.73
C LEU A 98 14.33 12.49 -4.95
N PRO A 99 15.44 11.82 -5.30
CA PRO A 99 15.45 10.84 -6.37
C PRO A 99 14.65 9.60 -5.96
N SER A 100 14.23 8.82 -6.96
CA SER A 100 13.57 7.54 -6.72
C SER A 100 14.46 6.58 -5.90
N ASN A 101 13.81 5.62 -5.25
CA ASN A 101 14.44 4.49 -4.57
C ASN A 101 15.32 4.86 -3.36
N CYS A 102 14.89 5.83 -2.55
CA CYS A 102 15.63 6.28 -1.38
C CYS A 102 14.77 6.39 -0.12
N ILE A 103 15.45 6.44 1.03
CA ILE A 103 14.88 6.88 2.29
C ILE A 103 15.58 8.17 2.67
N ALA A 104 14.81 9.22 2.97
CA ALA A 104 15.32 10.51 3.40
C ALA A 104 14.70 10.93 4.72
N ALA A 105 15.44 11.61 5.60
CA ALA A 105 14.91 12.11 6.86
C ALA A 105 15.64 13.38 7.32
N GLY A 106 15.00 14.14 8.21
CA GLY A 106 15.58 15.32 8.85
C GLY A 106 14.96 16.64 8.39
N SER A 107 15.47 17.73 8.96
CA SER A 107 15.02 19.09 8.65
C SER A 107 16.25 20.01 8.52
N PRO A 108 16.76 20.24 7.30
CA PRO A 108 16.26 19.73 6.02
C PRO A 108 16.50 18.22 5.84
N ALA A 109 15.62 17.57 5.08
CA ALA A 109 15.71 16.14 4.80
C ALA A 109 16.95 15.82 3.96
N LYS A 110 17.67 14.76 4.34
CA LYS A 110 18.80 14.21 3.58
C LYS A 110 18.58 12.74 3.34
N ILE A 111 19.08 12.24 2.21
CA ILE A 111 19.06 10.82 1.90
C ILE A 111 19.91 10.09 2.94
N ILE A 112 19.31 9.14 3.65
CA ILE A 112 19.96 8.30 4.66
C ILE A 112 20.13 6.85 4.18
N LYS A 113 19.42 6.46 3.12
CA LYS A 113 19.56 5.14 2.49
C LYS A 113 19.17 5.23 1.02
N GLU A 114 19.95 4.58 0.17
CA GLU A 114 19.68 4.41 -1.26
C GLU A 114 19.30 2.96 -1.57
N ASN A 115 18.88 2.69 -2.81
CA ASN A 115 18.55 1.37 -3.33
C ASN A 115 17.42 0.65 -2.56
N VAL A 116 16.34 1.39 -2.29
CA VAL A 116 15.11 0.88 -1.65
C VAL A 116 13.97 0.87 -2.68
N PRO A 117 13.08 -0.13 -2.72
CA PRO A 117 13.03 -1.32 -1.88
C PRO A 117 14.15 -2.30 -2.20
N THR A 118 14.65 -2.98 -1.17
CA THR A 118 15.49 -4.17 -1.34
C THR A 118 14.60 -5.34 -1.77
N GLN A 119 15.16 -6.29 -2.53
CA GLN A 119 14.48 -7.54 -2.87
C GLN A 119 14.80 -8.61 -1.82
N PRO A 120 13.88 -8.95 -0.90
CA PRO A 120 14.14 -9.97 0.12
C PRO A 120 14.25 -11.36 -0.52
N ALA A 121 15.04 -12.23 0.10
CA ALA A 121 15.12 -13.61 -0.33
C ALA A 121 13.78 -14.34 -0.09
N LYS A 122 13.53 -15.44 -0.82
CA LYS A 122 12.26 -16.18 -0.73
C LYS A 122 11.93 -16.59 0.71
N ASN A 123 12.91 -17.16 1.42
CA ASN A 123 12.76 -17.57 2.82
C ASN A 123 12.40 -16.41 3.78
N GLU A 124 12.82 -15.18 3.48
CA GLU A 124 12.42 -13.99 4.24
C GLU A 124 10.97 -13.61 3.93
N LYS A 125 10.56 -13.66 2.66
CA LYS A 125 9.17 -13.45 2.27
C LYS A 125 8.25 -14.49 2.92
N ASP A 126 8.62 -15.76 2.90
CA ASP A 126 7.85 -16.85 3.50
C ASP A 126 7.63 -16.61 5.01
N LYS A 127 8.66 -16.13 5.72
CA LYS A 127 8.54 -15.74 7.14
C LYS A 127 7.58 -14.57 7.34
N VAL A 128 7.66 -13.54 6.50
CA VAL A 128 6.74 -12.39 6.56
C VAL A 128 5.30 -12.84 6.30
N LEU A 129 5.07 -13.66 5.27
CA LEU A 129 3.75 -14.20 4.95
C LEU A 129 3.19 -15.03 6.11
N LYS A 130 4.00 -15.93 6.68
CA LYS A 130 3.60 -16.70 7.86
C LYS A 130 3.16 -15.78 9.00
N ASN A 131 3.94 -14.74 9.31
CA ASN A 131 3.59 -13.79 10.36
C ASN A 131 2.27 -13.05 10.07
N ILE A 132 2.05 -12.61 8.83
CA ILE A 132 0.78 -11.96 8.43
C ILE A 132 -0.40 -12.90 8.65
N PHE A 133 -0.29 -14.17 8.27
CA PHE A 133 -1.35 -15.15 8.49
C PHE A 133 -1.56 -15.46 9.98
N ASP A 134 -0.49 -15.63 10.75
CA ASP A 134 -0.60 -15.86 12.20
C ASP A 134 -1.33 -14.68 12.88
N GLU A 135 -0.97 -13.44 12.53
CA GLU A 135 -1.65 -12.23 13.02
C GLU A 135 -3.11 -12.14 12.53
N PHE A 136 -3.39 -12.53 11.29
CA PHE A 136 -4.74 -12.57 10.75
C PHE A 136 -5.63 -13.56 11.50
N PHE A 137 -5.16 -14.78 11.76
CA PHE A 137 -5.91 -15.77 12.52
C PHE A 137 -6.10 -15.34 13.97
N ASN A 138 -5.11 -14.68 14.57
CA ASN A 138 -5.27 -14.12 15.91
C ASN A 138 -6.32 -13.00 15.95
N TYR A 139 -6.35 -12.13 14.94
CA TYR A 139 -7.39 -11.12 14.77
C TYR A 139 -8.77 -11.76 14.61
N LEU A 140 -8.92 -12.79 13.78
CA LEU A 140 -10.19 -13.49 13.63
C LEU A 140 -10.66 -14.14 14.94
N ARG A 141 -9.76 -14.78 15.70
CA ARG A 141 -10.10 -15.33 17.02
C ARG A 141 -10.52 -14.25 18.03
N TYR A 142 -9.90 -13.07 17.96
CA TYR A 142 -10.28 -11.92 18.78
C TYR A 142 -11.69 -11.40 18.43
N GLU A 143 -12.09 -11.50 17.16
CA GLU A 143 -13.44 -11.18 16.68
C GLU A 143 -14.43 -12.36 16.82
N ASP A 144 -14.18 -13.29 17.76
CA ASP A 144 -15.01 -14.45 18.07
C ASP A 144 -15.23 -15.47 16.92
N PHE A 145 -14.31 -15.54 15.95
CA PHE A 145 -14.29 -16.60 14.94
C PHE A 145 -13.49 -17.81 15.42
N THR A 146 -13.90 -19.02 15.00
CA THR A 146 -13.03 -20.20 15.12
C THR A 146 -12.14 -20.31 13.89
N CYS A 147 -10.88 -20.70 14.10
CA CYS A 147 -9.91 -20.87 13.02
C CYS A 147 -9.17 -22.20 13.23
N ASP A 148 -9.54 -23.21 12.45
CA ASP A 148 -8.83 -24.49 12.37
C ASP A 148 -7.82 -24.44 11.22
N VAL A 149 -6.54 -24.66 11.51
CA VAL A 149 -5.46 -24.55 10.52
C VAL A 149 -4.73 -25.87 10.42
N GLN A 150 -4.79 -26.49 9.25
CA GLN A 150 -4.19 -27.78 8.94
C GLN A 150 -3.02 -27.58 7.99
N ALA A 151 -1.84 -28.08 8.37
CA ALA A 151 -0.65 -27.99 7.53
C ALA A 151 -0.71 -28.99 6.37
N GLU A 152 -0.21 -28.58 5.21
CA GLU A 152 -0.12 -29.37 3.98
C GLU A 152 1.32 -29.31 3.43
N ASP A 153 1.68 -30.24 2.54
CA ASP A 153 3.06 -30.39 2.01
C ASP A 153 3.66 -29.07 1.48
N ASN A 154 2.85 -28.20 0.90
CA ASN A 154 3.26 -26.89 0.39
C ASN A 154 2.30 -25.77 0.80
N GLY A 155 1.77 -25.81 2.02
CA GLY A 155 0.88 -24.74 2.47
C GLY A 155 0.06 -25.11 3.69
N PHE A 156 -1.16 -24.59 3.75
CA PHE A 156 -2.12 -24.91 4.79
C PHE A 156 -3.55 -24.67 4.32
N ILE A 157 -4.48 -25.35 4.99
CA ILE A 157 -5.91 -25.10 4.87
C ILE A 157 -6.37 -24.46 6.16
N ALA A 158 -6.95 -23.26 6.07
CA ALA A 158 -7.57 -22.60 7.20
C ALA A 158 -9.09 -22.62 7.04
N THR A 159 -9.79 -23.29 7.96
CA THR A 159 -11.25 -23.30 8.02
C THR A 159 -11.72 -22.30 9.08
N ILE A 160 -12.54 -21.33 8.67
CA ILE A 160 -13.05 -20.26 9.53
C ILE A 160 -14.57 -20.44 9.73
N GLN A 161 -15.02 -20.53 10.99
CA GLN A 161 -16.45 -20.65 11.31
C GLN A 161 -16.93 -19.49 12.20
N GLY A 162 -18.15 -19.00 11.94
CA GLY A 162 -18.76 -17.80 12.55
C GLY A 162 -20.03 -17.36 11.81
N LYS A 163 -20.40 -16.07 11.86
CA LYS A 163 -21.63 -15.53 11.18
C LYS A 163 -21.67 -15.75 9.67
N ARG A 164 -20.54 -16.10 9.04
CA ARG A 164 -20.39 -16.56 7.66
C ARG A 164 -19.33 -17.66 7.64
N SER A 165 -19.64 -18.84 7.11
CA SER A 165 -18.66 -19.93 6.95
C SER A 165 -17.79 -19.65 5.73
N GLY A 166 -16.47 -19.73 5.88
CA GLY A 166 -15.54 -19.57 4.77
C GLY A 166 -14.24 -20.34 5.02
N ALA A 167 -13.71 -20.98 3.98
CA ALA A 167 -12.41 -21.64 4.03
C ALA A 167 -11.38 -20.84 3.22
N ILE A 168 -10.19 -20.63 3.77
CA ILE A 168 -9.07 -19.97 3.11
C ILE A 168 -7.97 -21.01 2.92
N HIS A 169 -7.71 -21.35 1.67
CA HIS A 169 -6.72 -22.34 1.29
C HIS A 169 -5.46 -21.59 0.84
N TYR A 170 -4.37 -21.74 1.58
CA TYR A 170 -3.05 -21.29 1.15
C TYR A 170 -2.32 -22.47 0.54
N VAL A 171 -2.16 -22.47 -0.78
CA VAL A 171 -1.55 -23.57 -1.53
C VAL A 171 -0.42 -23.03 -2.40
N LEU A 172 0.81 -23.38 -2.06
CA LEU A 172 1.99 -23.15 -2.90
C LEU A 172 2.22 -24.39 -3.79
N SER A 173 1.27 -24.69 -4.67
CA SER A 173 1.37 -25.81 -5.60
C SER A 173 0.72 -25.47 -6.94
N PRO A 174 1.26 -25.93 -8.08
CA PRO A 174 0.60 -25.84 -9.37
C PRO A 174 -0.67 -26.71 -9.48
N LEU A 175 -0.94 -27.58 -8.50
CA LEU A 175 -2.09 -28.48 -8.50
C LEU A 175 -3.05 -28.11 -7.35
N MET A 176 -4.29 -27.73 -7.73
CA MET A 176 -5.38 -27.49 -6.78
C MET A 176 -5.93 -28.83 -6.29
N HIS A 177 -5.42 -29.30 -5.14
CA HIS A 177 -5.88 -30.57 -4.57
C HIS A 177 -7.18 -30.46 -3.77
N ILE A 178 -7.61 -29.24 -3.45
CA ILE A 178 -8.77 -29.01 -2.59
C ILE A 178 -9.92 -28.49 -3.43
N LYS A 179 -11.11 -29.08 -3.25
CA LYS A 179 -12.33 -28.59 -3.87
C LYS A 179 -12.87 -27.42 -3.05
N GLY A 180 -12.87 -26.23 -3.62
CA GLY A 180 -13.46 -25.04 -3.02
C GLY A 180 -14.95 -24.89 -3.34
N ASP A 181 -15.58 -23.94 -2.67
CA ASP A 181 -16.90 -23.41 -3.01
C ASP A 181 -16.85 -21.87 -3.12
N SER A 182 -17.98 -21.24 -3.41
CA SER A 182 -18.06 -19.78 -3.59
C SER A 182 -17.73 -18.99 -2.32
N GLY A 183 -17.77 -19.62 -1.14
CA GLY A 183 -17.32 -19.04 0.14
C GLY A 183 -15.81 -19.19 0.37
N SER A 184 -15.12 -19.97 -0.46
CA SER A 184 -13.73 -20.33 -0.31
C SER A 184 -12.79 -19.40 -1.07
N VAL A 185 -11.59 -19.18 -0.51
CA VAL A 185 -10.52 -18.38 -1.12
C VAL A 185 -9.31 -19.28 -1.32
N VAL A 186 -8.72 -19.31 -2.52
CA VAL A 186 -7.44 -19.97 -2.75
C VAL A 186 -6.33 -18.95 -2.98
N ILE A 187 -5.16 -19.21 -2.39
CA ILE A 187 -4.03 -18.30 -2.40
C ILE A 187 -2.78 -19.04 -2.86
N PHE A 188 -2.12 -18.46 -3.86
CA PHE A 188 -0.86 -18.91 -4.41
C PHE A 188 0.25 -17.91 -4.07
N ASP A 189 1.46 -18.40 -3.87
CA ASP A 189 2.64 -17.53 -3.76
C ASP A 189 2.86 -16.74 -5.06
N SER A 190 2.82 -17.44 -6.19
CA SER A 190 2.82 -16.88 -7.54
C SER A 190 1.99 -17.76 -8.48
N ALA A 191 1.04 -17.15 -9.17
CA ALA A 191 0.21 -17.78 -10.20
C ALA A 191 -0.03 -16.83 -11.39
N THR A 192 -0.28 -17.42 -12.57
CA THR A 192 -0.68 -16.71 -13.78
C THR A 192 -2.18 -16.40 -13.76
N PRO A 193 -2.68 -15.45 -14.58
CA PRO A 193 -4.12 -15.20 -14.68
C PRO A 193 -4.92 -16.48 -15.02
N ALA A 194 -4.37 -17.36 -15.86
CA ALA A 194 -5.02 -18.61 -16.26
C ALA A 194 -5.22 -19.57 -15.07
N ILE A 195 -4.21 -19.72 -14.21
CA ILE A 195 -4.33 -20.56 -13.00
C ILE A 195 -5.37 -19.97 -12.03
N LEU A 196 -5.38 -18.65 -11.86
CA LEU A 196 -6.39 -17.99 -11.03
C LEU A 196 -7.81 -18.18 -11.60
N GLN A 197 -7.96 -18.17 -12.93
CA GLN A 197 -9.23 -18.37 -13.60
C GLN A 197 -9.71 -19.83 -13.46
N GLU A 198 -8.82 -20.80 -13.62
CA GLU A 198 -9.11 -22.22 -13.40
C GLU A 198 -9.60 -22.48 -11.96
N ALA A 199 -9.06 -21.76 -10.99
CA ALA A 199 -9.54 -21.82 -9.60
C ALA A 199 -10.99 -21.35 -9.47
N ILE A 200 -11.34 -20.22 -10.10
CA ILE A 200 -12.73 -19.74 -10.09
C ILE A 200 -13.66 -20.73 -10.79
N GLU A 201 -13.25 -21.29 -11.92
CA GLU A 201 -14.01 -22.31 -12.66
C GLU A 201 -14.18 -23.61 -11.88
N SER A 202 -13.23 -23.93 -10.99
CA SER A 202 -13.28 -25.05 -10.06
C SER A 202 -14.19 -24.80 -8.84
N GLY A 203 -14.77 -23.60 -8.72
CA GLY A 203 -15.80 -23.27 -7.75
C GLY A 203 -15.39 -22.26 -6.67
N TYR A 204 -14.13 -21.84 -6.60
CA TYR A 204 -13.67 -20.86 -5.60
C TYR A 204 -14.29 -19.49 -5.81
N GLY A 205 -14.66 -18.80 -4.72
CA GLY A 205 -15.18 -17.43 -4.80
C GLY A 205 -14.11 -16.38 -5.07
N MET A 206 -12.86 -16.63 -4.67
CA MET A 206 -11.73 -15.76 -4.92
C MET A 206 -10.44 -16.59 -5.08
N ALA A 207 -9.60 -16.19 -6.03
CA ALA A 207 -8.26 -16.73 -6.24
C ALA A 207 -7.24 -15.60 -6.21
N VAL A 208 -6.14 -15.78 -5.48
CA VAL A 208 -5.16 -14.73 -5.18
C VAL A 208 -3.74 -15.20 -5.47
N SER A 209 -2.92 -14.33 -6.07
CA SER A 209 -1.48 -14.53 -6.28
C SER A 209 -0.74 -13.43 -5.52
N ILE A 210 -0.03 -13.80 -4.45
CA ILE A 210 0.56 -12.85 -3.49
C ILE A 210 1.69 -12.03 -4.11
N ASN A 211 2.75 -12.67 -4.61
CA ASN A 211 3.94 -11.94 -5.08
C ASN A 211 3.66 -11.08 -6.31
N ASN A 212 2.65 -11.43 -7.10
CA ASN A 212 2.28 -10.70 -8.30
C ASN A 212 1.17 -9.67 -8.01
N GLY A 213 0.62 -9.65 -6.79
CA GLY A 213 -0.46 -8.73 -6.40
C GLY A 213 -1.70 -8.88 -7.27
N MET A 214 -2.06 -10.10 -7.66
CA MET A 214 -3.20 -10.36 -8.53
C MET A 214 -4.32 -11.06 -7.77
N ARG A 215 -5.57 -10.78 -8.16
CA ARG A 215 -6.74 -11.54 -7.73
C ARG A 215 -7.76 -11.67 -8.86
N ILE A 216 -8.56 -12.73 -8.82
CA ILE A 216 -9.79 -12.91 -9.60
C ILE A 216 -10.89 -13.35 -8.64
N GLY A 217 -12.12 -12.91 -8.89
CA GLY A 217 -13.27 -13.21 -8.03
C GLY A 217 -13.27 -12.40 -6.73
N SER A 218 -14.39 -12.47 -6.02
CA SER A 218 -14.58 -11.82 -4.72
C SER A 218 -15.58 -12.60 -3.87
N ASN A 219 -15.28 -12.71 -2.59
CA ASN A 219 -16.21 -13.15 -1.56
C ASN A 219 -15.87 -12.47 -0.23
N ALA A 220 -16.75 -12.59 0.76
CA ALA A 220 -16.59 -11.87 2.04
C ALA A 220 -15.27 -12.23 2.76
N SER A 221 -14.94 -13.52 2.81
CA SER A 221 -13.73 -14.02 3.48
C SER A 221 -12.46 -13.48 2.82
N GLY A 222 -12.44 -13.46 1.49
CA GLY A 222 -11.34 -12.96 0.69
C GLY A 222 -11.17 -11.46 0.82
N GLU A 223 -12.24 -10.68 0.79
CA GLU A 223 -12.12 -9.22 0.97
C GLU A 223 -11.59 -8.86 2.37
N GLU A 224 -12.02 -9.55 3.43
CA GLU A 224 -11.48 -9.35 4.78
C GLU A 224 -9.98 -9.69 4.82
N LEU A 225 -9.58 -10.80 4.19
CA LEU A 225 -8.18 -11.19 4.11
C LEU A 225 -7.34 -10.14 3.36
N LEU A 226 -7.76 -9.72 2.17
CA LEU A 226 -7.01 -8.75 1.37
C LEU A 226 -6.96 -7.38 2.06
N ALA A 227 -8.02 -6.99 2.78
CA ALA A 227 -8.02 -5.82 3.64
C ALA A 227 -7.00 -5.96 4.78
N PHE A 228 -6.87 -7.13 5.38
CA PHE A 228 -5.85 -7.39 6.40
C PHE A 228 -4.42 -7.33 5.85
N PHE A 229 -4.15 -7.97 4.70
CA PHE A 229 -2.87 -7.85 3.99
C PHE A 229 -2.51 -6.39 3.68
N SER A 230 -3.53 -5.56 3.44
CA SER A 230 -3.30 -4.15 3.16
C SER A 230 -2.66 -3.38 4.32
N ARG A 231 -2.80 -3.86 5.56
CA ARG A 231 -2.15 -3.29 6.75
C ARG A 231 -0.62 -3.40 6.68
N TYR A 232 -0.09 -4.38 5.95
CA TYR A 232 1.35 -4.61 5.74
C TYR A 232 1.87 -4.05 4.42
N GLY A 233 1.09 -3.22 3.72
CA GLY A 233 1.50 -2.68 2.42
C GLY A 233 1.40 -3.67 1.25
N VAL A 234 0.91 -4.89 1.46
CA VAL A 234 0.63 -5.84 0.37
C VAL A 234 -0.66 -5.41 -0.33
N ARG A 235 -0.64 -5.35 -1.67
CA ARG A 235 -1.74 -4.82 -2.48
C ARG A 235 -2.07 -5.78 -3.61
N PHE A 236 -3.34 -5.80 -3.99
CA PHE A 236 -3.87 -6.67 -5.04
C PHE A 236 -4.61 -5.86 -6.10
N SER A 237 -4.72 -6.42 -7.31
CA SER A 237 -5.50 -5.85 -8.41
C SER A 237 -6.94 -5.57 -7.99
N ARG A 238 -7.49 -4.43 -8.42
CA ARG A 238 -8.91 -4.16 -8.22
C ARG A 238 -9.74 -4.94 -9.25
N LEU A 239 -10.97 -5.22 -8.83
CA LEU A 239 -12.02 -5.66 -9.74
C LEU A 239 -12.71 -4.35 -10.09
N ASP A 240 -12.23 -3.70 -11.13
CA ASP A 240 -12.76 -2.41 -11.58
C ASP A 240 -14.22 -2.56 -12.02
#